data_AF-A0A3D4V3K4-F1
#
_entry.id   AF-A0A3D4V3K4-F1
#
_cell.length_a   1.000
_cell.length_b   1.000
_cell.length_c   1.000
_cell.angle_alpha   90.00
_cell.angle_beta   90.00
_cell.angle_gamma   90.00
#
_symmetry.space_group_name_H-M   'P 1'
#
loop_
_entity.id
_entity.type
_entity.pdbx_description
1 polymer ?
#
loop_
_entity_poly.entity_id
_entity_poly.type
_entity_poly.pdbx_seq_one_letter_code
_entity_poly.pdbx_strand_id
1 'polypeptide(L)' 'MAKKNIRVEVTPRNPNEPVERMIKRFSKKVKKERIIESYVERSTYEKPSKRRRREKKRREKVLEKLRIEREKTYEQ' A
#
# COMPACT_ATOMS: atom_id res chain seq x y z
N MET A 1 12.69 -21.39 -17.92
CA MET A 1 11.41 -21.37 -17.18
C MET A 1 10.91 -19.93 -17.08
N ALA A 2 9.62 -19.69 -17.34
CA ALA A 2 9.08 -18.32 -17.29
C ALA A 2 9.08 -17.79 -15.86
N LYS A 3 9.58 -16.57 -15.65
CA LYS A 3 9.62 -15.92 -14.34
C LYS A 3 8.19 -15.66 -13.87
N LYS A 4 7.81 -16.18 -12.70
CA LYS A 4 6.48 -15.98 -12.12
C LYS A 4 6.29 -14.51 -11.74
N ASN A 5 5.13 -13.93 -12.05
CA ASN A 5 4.79 -12.57 -11.64
C ASN A 5 4.55 -12.51 -10.13
N ILE A 6 5.52 -11.98 -9.39
CA ILE A 6 5.45 -11.82 -7.93
C ILE A 6 5.23 -10.33 -7.62
N ARG A 7 4.13 -10.00 -6.94
CA ARG A 7 3.82 -8.61 -6.54
C ARG A 7 4.58 -8.16 -5.30
N VAL A 8 4.81 -9.06 -4.34
CA VAL A 8 5.52 -8.76 -3.09
C VAL A 8 6.50 -9.88 -2.78
N GLU A 9 7.77 -9.51 -2.71
CA GLU A 9 8.87 -10.36 -2.27
C GLU A 9 9.67 -9.62 -1.20
N VAL A 10 10.10 -10.32 -0.15
CA VAL A 10 10.99 -9.80 0.89
C VAL A 10 12.05 -10.84 1.17
N THR A 11 13.31 -10.46 0.95
CA THR A 11 14.49 -11.25 1.32
C THR A 11 15.09 -10.72 2.63
N PRO A 12 15.76 -11.58 3.41
CA PRO A 12 16.54 -11.14 4.55
C PRO A 12 17.66 -10.22 4.08
N ARG A 13 17.94 -9.15 4.82
CA ARG A 13 19.02 -8.22 4.47
C ARG A 13 20.36 -8.70 5.00
N ASN A 14 20.33 -9.29 6.19
CA ASN A 14 21.50 -9.82 6.88
C ASN A 14 21.28 -11.30 7.20
N PRO A 15 22.35 -12.12 7.25
CA PRO A 15 22.24 -13.54 7.58
C PRO A 15 21.61 -13.80 8.97
N ASN A 16 21.90 -12.95 9.96
CA ASN A 16 21.46 -13.11 11.35
C ASN A 16 20.25 -12.21 11.70
N GLU A 17 19.38 -11.92 10.73
CA GLU A 17 18.23 -11.06 11.01
C GLU A 17 17.07 -11.85 11.65
N PRO A 18 16.47 -11.36 12.76
CA PRO A 18 15.32 -12.02 13.36
C PRO A 18 14.13 -12.04 12.40
N VAL A 19 13.48 -13.21 12.29
CA VAL A 19 12.34 -13.48 11.41
C VAL A 19 11.21 -12.45 11.58
N GLU A 20 10.99 -11.97 12.81
CA GLU A 20 9.99 -10.95 13.12
C GLU A 20 10.16 -9.65 12.33
N ARG A 21 11.41 -9.20 12.11
CA ARG A 21 11.69 -8.00 11.30
C ARG A 21 11.33 -8.23 9.85
N MET A 22 11.55 -9.45 9.36
CA MET A 22 11.17 -9.85 8.00
C MET A 22 9.64 -9.86 7.84
N ILE A 23 8.91 -10.46 8.79
CA ILE A 23 7.44 -10.44 8.82
C ILE A 23 6.93 -9.00 8.84
N LYS A 24 7.46 -8.13 9.71
CA LYS A 24 7.06 -6.72 9.77
C LYS A 24 7.26 -6.00 8.44
N ARG A 25 8.38 -6.23 7.75
CA ARG A 25 8.63 -5.64 6.43
C ARG A 25 7.69 -6.19 5.36
N PHE A 26 7.46 -7.49 5.36
CA PHE A 26 6.49 -8.11 4.46
C PHE A 26 5.09 -7.53 4.67
N SER A 27 4.62 -7.46 5.92
CA SER A 27 3.33 -6.84 6.25
C SER A 27 3.26 -5.36 5.82
N LYS A 28 4.33 -4.58 6.02
CA LYS A 28 4.40 -3.19 5.53
C LYS A 28 4.33 -3.11 4.00
N LYS A 29 5.01 -4.01 3.28
CA LYS A 29 5.00 -4.05 1.81
C LYS A 29 3.63 -4.47 1.28
N VAL A 30 2.98 -5.48 1.87
CA VAL A 30 1.61 -5.89 1.54
C VAL A 30 0.60 -4.75 1.75
N LYS A 31 0.73 -4.00 2.86
CA LYS A 31 -0.11 -2.81 3.12
C LYS A 31 0.15 -1.69 2.12
N LYS A 32 1.41 -1.45 1.75
CA LYS A 32 1.79 -0.45 0.74
C LYS A 32 1.17 -0.76 -0.62
N GLU A 33 1.22 -2.02 -1.05
CA GLU A 33 0.64 -2.50 -2.31
C GLU A 33 -0.89 -2.65 -2.25
N ARG A 34 -1.52 -2.45 -1.07
CA ARG A 34 -2.97 -2.53 -0.86
C ARG A 34 -3.62 -3.81 -1.41
N ILE A 35 -2.91 -4.94 -1.34
CA ILE A 35 -3.36 -6.19 -1.96
C ILE A 35 -4.71 -6.64 -1.39
N ILE A 36 -4.84 -6.64 -0.07
CA ILE A 36 -6.06 -7.08 0.62
C ILE A 36 -7.23 -6.14 0.30
N GLU A 37 -7.03 -4.83 0.37
CA GLU A 37 -8.04 -3.82 0.03
C GLU A 37 -8.52 -4.01 -1.42
N SER A 38 -7.57 -4.17 -2.36
CA SER A 38 -7.89 -4.37 -3.78
C SER A 38 -8.72 -5.64 -4.03
N TYR A 39 -8.49 -6.70 -3.26
CA TYR A 39 -9.24 -7.94 -3.35
C TYR A 39 -10.67 -7.75 -2.83
N VAL A 40 -10.82 -7.19 -1.63
CA VAL A 40 -12.13 -6.92 -1.03
C VAL A 40 -12.96 -6.00 -1.93
N GLU A 41 -12.35 -4.95 -2.50
CA GLU A 41 -13.05 -4.04 -3.41
C GLU A 41 -13.53 -4.70 -4.70
N ARG A 42 -12.79 -5.71 -5.19
CA ARG A 42 -13.13 -6.45 -6.40
C ARG A 42 -14.06 -7.63 -6.14
N SER A 43 -14.21 -8.04 -4.89
CA SER A 43 -15.04 -9.19 -4.51
C SER A 43 -16.53 -8.98 -4.78
N THR A 44 -16.98 -7.73 -4.86
CA THR A 44 -18.37 -7.36 -5.12
C THR A 44 -18.49 -6.38 -6.27
N TYR A 45 -19.58 -6.46 -7.03
CA TYR A 45 -19.87 -5.45 -8.06
C TYR A 45 -20.13 -4.08 -7.43
N GLU A 46 -19.43 -3.06 -7.93
CA GLU A 46 -19.67 -1.65 -7.61
C GLU A 46 -19.99 -0.88 -8.90
N LYS A 47 -21.07 -0.08 -8.87
CA LYS A 47 -21.44 0.80 -9.98
C LYS A 47 -20.25 1.71 -10.37
N PRO A 48 -19.99 1.96 -11.67
CA PRO A 48 -18.84 2.76 -12.12
C PRO A 48 -18.76 4.15 -11.49
N SER A 49 -19.90 4.80 -11.26
CA SER A 49 -19.97 6.12 -10.61
C SER A 49 -19.48 6.08 -9.16
N LYS A 50 -19.84 5.04 -8.41
CA LYS A 50 -19.38 4.84 -7.02
C LYS A 50 -17.88 4.56 -6.98
N ARG A 51 -17.38 3.74 -7.91
CA ARG A 51 -15.93 3.47 -8.07
C ARG A 51 -15.13 4.75 -8.31
N ARG A 52 -15.55 5.57 -9.28
CA ARG A 52 -14.92 6.88 -9.59
C ARG A 52 -14.95 7.82 -8.37
N ARG A 53 -16.07 7.87 -7.65
CA ARG A 53 -16.20 8.69 -6.43
C ARG A 53 -15.25 8.23 -5.32
N ARG A 54 -15.09 6.91 -5.13
CA ARG A 54 -14.17 6.32 -4.15
C ARG A 54 -12.72 6.66 -4.48
N GLU A 55 -12.32 6.51 -5.75
CA GLU A 55 -10.98 6.85 -6.24
C GLU A 55 -10.68 8.35 -6.05
N LYS A 56 -11.64 9.23 -6.37
CA LYS A 56 -11.51 10.68 -6.14
C LYS A 56 -11.27 11.00 -4.67
N LYS A 57 -12.12 10.49 -3.77
CA LYS A 57 -11.98 10.68 -2.32
C LYS A 57 -10.64 10.16 -1.79
N ARG A 58 -10.14 9.03 -2.33
CA ARG A 58 -8.82 8.50 -1.96
C ARG A 58 -7.70 9.43 -2.38
N ARG A 59 -7.76 9.96 -3.61
CA ARG A 59 -6.78 10.92 -4.10
C ARG A 59 -6.76 12.19 -3.26
N GLU A 60 -7.93 12.74 -2.95
CA GLU A 60 -8.08 13.93 -2.10
C GLU A 60 -7.42 13.71 -0.72
N LYS A 61 -7.74 12.59 -0.04
CA LYS A 61 -7.13 12.25 1.26
C LYS A 61 -5.61 12.13 1.20
N VAL A 62 -5.06 11.56 0.12
CA VAL A 62 -3.60 11.44 -0.05
C VAL A 62 -2.96 12.82 -0.26
N LEU A 63 -3.57 13.67 -1.08
CA LEU A 63 -3.08 15.04 -1.32
C LEU A 63 -3.14 15.90 -0.06
N GLU A 64 -4.23 15.80 0.69
CA GLU A 64 -4.40 16.48 1.98
C GLU A 64 -3.31 16.05 2.97
N LYS A 65 -3.07 14.74 3.09
CA LYS A 65 -2.01 14.22 3.96
C LYS A 65 -0.62 14.74 3.56
N LEU A 66 -0.31 14.75 2.26
CA LEU A 66 0.97 15.26 1.73
C LEU A 66 1.13 16.76 1.99
N ARG A 67 0.04 17.52 1.87
CA ARG A 67 0.03 18.95 2.16
C ARG A 67 0.36 19.22 3.63
N ILE A 68 -0.33 18.53 4.54
CA ILE A 68 -0.11 18.64 5.99
C ILE A 68 1.33 18.27 6.35
N GLU A 69 1.88 17.21 5.76
CA GLU A 69 3.27 16.78 5.99
C GLU A 69 4.29 17.81 5.52
N ARG A 70 4.02 18.45 4.37
CA ARG A 70 4.85 19.53 3.82
C ARG A 70 4.82 20.78 4.70
N GLU A 71 3.64 21.23 5.13
CA GLU A 71 3.48 22.39 6.02
C GLU A 71 4.25 22.19 7.34
N LYS A 72 4.13 21.01 7.96
CA LYS A 72 4.90 20.66 9.17
C LYS A 72 6.41 20.67 8.99
N THR A 73 6.90 20.33 7.80
CA THR A 73 8.34 20.32 7.51
C THR A 73 8.90 21.74 7.34
N TYR A 74 8.07 22.71 6.92
CA TYR A 74 8.48 24.11 6.81
C TYR A 74 8.35 24.90 8.11
N GLU A 75 7.49 24.45 9.02
CA GLU A 75 7.31 25.05 10.36
C GLU A 75 8.36 24.57 11.38
N GLN A 76 9.09 23.49 11.09
CA GLN A 76 10.23 22.99 11.88
C GLN A 76 11.56 23.56 11.39
#